data_AF-A0A7G9YVM4-F1
#
_entry.id   AF-A0A7G9YVM4-F1
#
_cell.length_a   1.000
_cell.length_b   1.000
_cell.length_c   1.000
_cell.angle_alpha   90.00
_cell.angle_beta   90.00
_cell.angle_gamma   90.00
#
_symmetry.space_group_name_H-M   'P 1'
#
loop_
_entity.id
_entity.type
_entity.pdbx_description
1 polymer ?
#
loop_
_entity_poly.entity_id
_entity_poly.type
_entity_poly.pdbx_seq_one_letter_code
_entity_poly.pdbx_strand_id
1 'polypeptide(L)' 'MKTEDEKEKLSLLLVYWIEHNKEHAQDFKRWAEKAKGFDEVEAYEAIMEAVEHMEEVNECLFKTFELINNKDKKDKK' A
#
# COMPACT_ATOMS: atom_id res chain seq x y z
N MET A 1 27.43 6.45 -7.74
CA MET A 1 26.38 7.05 -8.60
C MET A 1 25.17 6.14 -8.73
N LYS A 2 25.28 4.86 -9.14
CA LYS A 2 24.10 3.96 -9.31
C LYS A 2 23.16 3.84 -8.09
N THR A 3 23.69 3.86 -6.87
CA THR A 3 22.91 3.65 -5.65
C THR A 3 21.99 4.81 -5.28
N GLU A 4 22.30 6.04 -5.70
CA GLU A 4 21.45 7.21 -5.39
C GLU A 4 20.24 7.24 -6.32
N ASP A 5 20.45 7.01 -7.63
CA ASP A 5 19.39 6.87 -8.62
C ASP A 5 18.42 5.72 -8.27
N GLU A 6 18.95 4.61 -7.73
CA GLU A 6 18.14 3.46 -7.27
C GLU A 6 17.29 3.79 -6.03
N LYS A 7 17.81 4.60 -5.10
CA LYS A 7 17.03 5.08 -3.95
C LYS A 7 15.91 6.02 -4.38
N GLU A 8 16.21 6.99 -5.25
CA GLU A 8 15.19 7.91 -5.77
C GLU A 8 14.08 7.14 -6.50
N LYS A 9 14.47 6.16 -7.33
CA LYS A 9 13.51 5.26 -8.00
C LYS A 9 12.67 4.48 -7.00
N LEU A 10 13.26 3.95 -5.92
CA LEU A 10 12.53 3.24 -4.89
C LEU A 10 11.54 4.15 -4.15
N SER A 11 11.92 5.39 -3.83
CA SER A 11 11.01 6.38 -3.23
C SER A 11 9.79 6.65 -4.11
N LEU A 12 9.97 6.78 -5.43
CA LEU A 12 8.87 6.94 -6.37
C LEU A 12 7.97 5.70 -6.45
N LEU A 13 8.57 4.50 -6.47
CA LEU A 13 7.82 3.25 -6.48
C LEU A 13 6.98 3.05 -5.22
N LEU A 14 7.50 3.40 -4.03
CA LEU A 14 6.76 3.29 -2.77
C LEU A 14 5.50 4.16 -2.77
N VAL A 15 5.61 5.41 -3.23
CA VAL A 15 4.45 6.31 -3.35
C VAL A 15 3.44 5.77 -4.36
N TYR A 16 3.92 5.30 -5.52
CA TYR A 16 3.07 4.71 -6.55
C TYR A 16 2.31 3.46 -6.04
N TRP A 17 3.01 2.54 -5.37
CA TRP A 17 2.37 1.33 -4.83
C TRP A 17 1.34 1.62 -3.75
N ILE A 18 1.62 2.57 -2.84
CA ILE A 18 0.64 2.98 -1.82
C ILE A 18 -0.64 3.51 -2.48
N GLU A 19 -0.51 4.32 -3.53
CA GLU A 19 -1.69 4.86 -4.20
C GLU A 19 -2.45 3.76 -4.96
N HIS A 20 -1.75 2.89 -5.68
CA HIS A 20 -2.38 1.79 -6.40
C HIS A 20 -3.06 0.78 -5.47
N ASN A 21 -2.47 0.51 -4.31
CA ASN A 21 -3.07 -0.33 -3.28
C ASN A 21 -4.38 0.26 -2.75
N LYS A 22 -4.51 1.59 -2.64
CA LYS A 22 -5.79 2.23 -2.27
C LYS A 22 -6.84 2.04 -3.36
N GLU A 23 -6.46 2.16 -4.64
CA GLU A 23 -7.36 1.88 -5.77
C GLU A 23 -7.86 0.41 -5.70
N HIS A 24 -6.95 -0.55 -5.47
CA HIS A 24 -7.31 -1.95 -5.27
C HIS A 24 -8.22 -2.16 -4.06
N ALA A 25 -7.92 -1.55 -2.91
CA ALA A 25 -8.78 -1.65 -1.73
C ALA A 25 -10.20 -1.10 -1.98
N GLN A 26 -10.33 -0.02 -2.77
CA GLN A 26 -11.63 0.51 -3.17
C GLN A 26 -12.39 -0.46 -4.07
N ASP A 27 -11.71 -1.06 -5.06
CA ASP A 27 -12.29 -2.07 -5.93
C ASP A 27 -12.70 -3.33 -5.15
N PHE A 28 -11.89 -3.78 -4.19
CA PHE A 28 -12.20 -4.90 -3.32
C PHE A 28 -13.44 -4.62 -2.49
N LYS A 29 -13.53 -3.46 -1.82
CA LYS A 29 -14.74 -3.03 -1.10
C LYS A 29 -15.97 -3.07 -2.00
N ARG A 30 -15.87 -2.53 -3.24
CA ARG A 30 -16.98 -2.53 -4.20
C ARG A 30 -17.45 -3.95 -4.55
N TRP A 31 -16.54 -4.91 -4.66
CA TRP A 31 -16.88 -6.30 -4.96
C TRP A 31 -17.37 -7.07 -3.74
N ALA A 32 -16.86 -6.77 -2.55
CA ALA A 32 -17.40 -7.31 -1.29
C ALA A 32 -18.89 -6.96 -1.16
N GLU A 33 -19.26 -5.69 -1.37
CA GLU A 33 -20.66 -5.27 -1.30
C GLU A 33 -21.56 -5.99 -2.33
N LYS A 34 -21.02 -6.34 -3.51
CA LYS A 34 -21.74 -7.18 -4.47
C LYS A 34 -21.89 -8.62 -3.99
N ALA A 35 -20.85 -9.22 -3.41
CA ALA A 35 -20.89 -10.56 -2.85
C ALA A 35 -21.97 -10.68 -1.77
N LYS A 36 -22.06 -9.67 -0.89
CA LYS A 36 -23.15 -9.55 0.09
C LYS A 36 -24.53 -9.49 -0.57
N GLY A 37 -24.65 -8.81 -1.72
CA GLY A 37 -25.88 -8.78 -2.52
C GLY A 37 -26.22 -10.10 -3.22
N PHE A 38 -25.28 -11.06 -3.25
CA PHE A 38 -25.49 -12.43 -3.72
C PHE A 38 -25.73 -13.43 -2.57
N ASP A 39 -25.95 -12.93 -1.34
CA ASP A 39 -26.03 -13.72 -0.10
C ASP A 39 -24.74 -14.50 0.25
N GLU A 40 -23.60 -14.15 -0.36
CA GLU A 40 -22.27 -14.75 -0.10
C GLU A 40 -21.55 -13.97 1.02
N VAL A 41 -22.00 -14.17 2.27
CA VAL A 41 -21.52 -13.42 3.44
C VAL A 41 -20.06 -13.76 3.76
N GLU A 42 -19.65 -15.03 3.67
CA GLU A 42 -18.27 -15.45 3.92
C GLU A 42 -17.30 -14.85 2.89
N ALA A 43 -17.74 -14.70 1.65
CA ALA A 43 -16.95 -14.02 0.62
C ALA A 43 -16.83 -12.52 0.89
N TYR A 44 -17.88 -11.87 1.37
CA TYR A 44 -17.81 -10.48 1.84
C TYR A 44 -16.76 -10.32 2.94
N GLU A 45 -16.81 -11.16 3.97
CA GLU A 45 -15.89 -11.10 5.11
C GLU A 45 -14.43 -11.30 4.66
N ALA A 46 -14.17 -12.31 3.82
CA ALA A 46 -12.82 -12.58 3.32
C ALA A 46 -12.26 -11.43 2.45
N ILE A 47 -13.11 -10.78 1.63
CA ILE A 47 -12.66 -9.63 0.82
C ILE A 47 -12.43 -8.40 1.71
N MET A 48 -13.23 -8.21 2.77
CA MET A 48 -13.01 -7.13 3.73
C MET A 48 -11.74 -7.33 4.56
N GLU A 49 -11.38 -8.57 4.90
CA GLU A 49 -10.08 -8.89 5.50
C GLU A 49 -8.92 -8.54 4.55
N ALA A 50 -9.05 -8.84 3.25
CA ALA A 50 -8.05 -8.44 2.25
C ALA A 50 -7.89 -6.90 2.13
N VAL A 51 -8.97 -6.16 2.34
CA VAL A 51 -8.95 -4.69 2.38
C VAL A 51 -8.18 -4.18 3.61
N GLU A 52 -8.35 -4.81 4.78
CA GLU A 52 -7.62 -4.46 6.00
C GLU A 52 -6.12 -4.73 5.83
N HIS A 53 -5.75 -5.90 5.31
CA HIS A 53 -4.35 -6.22 5.01
C HIS A 53 -3.71 -5.28 3.99
N MET A 54 -4.49 -4.75 3.04
CA MET A 54 -3.99 -3.75 2.09
C MET A 54 -3.56 -2.45 2.80
N GLU A 55 -4.28 -2.06 3.86
CA GLU A 55 -3.90 -0.91 4.67
C GLU A 55 -2.62 -1.18 5.48
N GLU A 56 -2.47 -2.38 6.05
CA GLU A 56 -1.24 -2.78 6.75
C GLU A 56 -0.02 -2.77 5.81
N VAL A 57 -0.20 -3.21 4.56
CA VAL A 57 0.83 -3.10 3.52
C VAL A 57 1.19 -1.63 3.28
N ASN A 58 0.19 -0.75 3.14
CA ASN A 58 0.42 0.68 2.93
C ASN A 58 1.20 1.32 4.08
N GLU A 59 0.90 0.97 5.33
CA GLU A 59 1.68 1.44 6.48
C GLU A 59 3.14 1.00 6.42
N CYS A 60 3.40 -0.25 6.04
CA CYS A 60 4.76 -0.78 5.92
C CYS A 60 5.55 -0.07 4.81
N LEU A 61 4.90 0.17 3.66
CA LEU A 61 5.50 0.91 2.54
C LEU A 61 5.77 2.36 2.91
N PHE A 62 4.85 3.01 3.65
CA PHE A 62 5.03 4.37 4.13
C PHE A 62 6.19 4.48 5.13
N LYS A 63 6.27 3.57 6.11
CA LYS A 63 7.41 3.48 7.04
C LYS A 63 8.74 3.30 6.28
N THR A 64 8.73 2.50 5.22
CA THR A 64 9.92 2.30 4.36
C THR A 64 10.31 3.59 3.62
N PHE A 65 9.32 4.32 3.10
CA PHE A 65 9.54 5.61 2.45
C PHE A 65 10.17 6.62 3.42
N GLU A 66 9.68 6.69 4.66
CA GLU A 66 10.27 7.55 5.68
C GLU A 66 11.71 7.17 6.01
N LEU A 67 12.02 5.87 6.14
CA LEU A 67 13.37 5.40 6.46
C LEU A 67 14.38 5.74 5.38
N ILE A 68 13.99 5.66 4.11
CA ILE A 68 14.89 5.97 2.98
C ILE A 68 15.13 7.48 2.92
N ASN A 69 14.07 8.30 2.99
CA ASN A 69 14.19 9.75 2.81
C ASN A 69 14.64 10.52 4.07
N ASN A 70 14.50 9.94 5.27
CA ASN A 70 14.99 10.56 6.51
C ASN A 70 16.48 10.27 6.80
N LYS A 71 17.06 9.20 6.23
CA LYS A 71 18.51 8.92 6.39
C LYS A 71 19.38 10.01 5.74
N ASP A 72 18.93 10.59 4.63
CA ASP A 72 19.68 11.64 3.92
C ASP A 72 19.82 12.96 4.72
N LYS A 73 19.05 13.15 5.80
CA LYS A 73 19.17 14.30 6.71
C LYS A 73 20.17 14.08 7.85
N LYS A 74 20.44 12.83 8.24
CA LYS A 74 21.40 12.51 9.32
C LYS A 74 22.85 12.46 8.81
N ASP A 75 23.05 12.08 7.55
CA ASP A 75 24.38 11.96 6.94
C ASP A 75 24.96 13.33 6.46
N LYS A 76 24.20 14.42 6.61
CA LYS A 76 24.61 15.80 6.27
C LYS A 76 25.00 16.67 7.48
N LYS A 77 25.22 16.08 8.66
CA LYS A 77 25.56 16.81 9.89
C LYS A 77 26.94 16.44 10.43
#